data_AF-A0A535EA13-F1
#
_entry.id   AF-A0A535EA13-F1
#
_cell.length_a   1.000
_cell.length_b   1.000
_cell.length_c   1.000
_cell.angle_alpha   90.00
_cell.angle_beta   90.00
_cell.angle_gamma   90.00
#
_symmetry.space_group_name_H-M   'P 1'
#
loop_
_entity.id
_entity.type
_entity.pdbx_description
1 polymer ?
#
loop_
_entity_poly.entity_id
_entity_poly.type
_entity_poly.pdbx_seq_one_letter_code
_entity_poly.pdbx_strand_id
1 'polypeptide(L)'
;MTVEQGDMKLDGNAIGGLLAEIFNMEMTTAEGTCGGCGAVNAVGRVDVYVNAPGTVVRCPACGQVLMRIVRGRGRYWIDLSGIRCLELIEPGT
;
A
#
# COMPACT_ATOMS: atom_id res chain seq x y z
N MET A 1 -22.30 -19.50 14.60
CA MET A 1 -22.12 -18.05 14.79
C MET A 1 -21.25 -17.58 13.65
N THR A 2 -21.86 -16.96 12.64
CA THR A 2 -21.16 -16.42 11.47
C THR A 2 -20.36 -15.20 11.90
N VAL A 3 -19.05 -15.23 11.70
CA VAL A 3 -18.21 -14.04 11.89
C VAL A 3 -18.43 -13.17 10.66
N GLU A 4 -19.19 -12.10 10.81
CA GLU A 4 -19.24 -11.04 9.81
C GLU A 4 -17.89 -10.35 9.81
N GLN A 5 -16.99 -10.77 8.91
CA GLN A 5 -15.75 -10.05 8.63
C GLN A 5 -16.10 -8.75 7.90
N GLY A 6 -16.36 -7.70 8.70
CA GLY A 6 -16.43 -6.34 8.19
C GLY A 6 -15.10 -5.94 7.58
N ASP A 7 -15.14 -5.50 6.33
CA ASP A 7 -13.97 -5.05 5.58
C ASP A 7 -13.46 -3.74 6.22
N MET A 8 -12.46 -3.83 7.09
CA MET A 8 -11.89 -2.67 7.79
C MET A 8 -10.97 -1.93 6.83
N LYS A 9 -11.58 -1.02 6.06
CA LYS A 9 -10.89 -0.06 5.19
C LYS A 9 -10.16 0.96 6.07
N LEU A 10 -8.83 0.92 6.03
CA LEU A 10 -7.93 1.86 6.69
C LEU A 10 -7.27 2.77 5.64
N ASP A 11 -6.79 3.92 6.10
CA ASP A 11 -6.00 4.85 5.29
C ASP A 11 -4.54 4.38 5.18
N GLY A 12 -3.83 4.81 4.12
CA GLY A 12 -2.44 4.46 3.86
C GLY A 12 -1.47 4.78 4.99
N ASN A 13 -1.79 5.78 5.83
CA ASN A 13 -1.00 6.10 7.02
C ASN A 13 -0.96 4.94 8.04
N ALA A 14 -1.95 4.05 8.04
CA ALA A 14 -2.01 2.91 8.97
C ALA A 14 -0.86 1.90 8.75
N ILE A 15 -0.21 1.91 7.59
CA ILE A 15 0.90 1.01 7.26
C ILE A 15 2.27 1.70 7.23
N GLY A 16 2.36 2.96 7.67
CA GLY A 16 3.62 3.72 7.67
C GLY A 16 4.77 3.01 8.40
N GLY A 17 4.50 2.39 9.55
CA GLY A 17 5.51 1.64 10.31
C GLY A 17 6.01 0.38 9.59
N LEU A 18 5.12 -0.33 8.88
CA LEU A 18 5.48 -1.50 8.06
C LEU A 18 6.32 -1.09 6.85
N LEU A 19 5.95 0.02 6.22
CA LEU A 19 6.69 0.56 5.09
C LEU A 19 8.07 1.08 5.50
N ALA A 20 8.19 1.71 6.67
CA ALA A 20 9.47 2.11 7.24
C ALA A 20 10.37 0.89 7.58
N GLU A 21 9.80 -0.22 8.07
CA GLU A 21 10.55 -1.47 8.32
C GLU A 21 11.12 -2.07 7.02
N ILE A 22 10.42 -1.89 5.90
CA ILE A 22 10.77 -2.49 4.60
C ILE A 22 11.72 -1.60 3.79
N PHE A 23 11.38 -0.32 3.65
CA PHE A 23 12.07 0.61 2.75
C PHE A 23 13.11 1.47 3.48
N ASN A 24 13.12 1.46 4.81
CA ASN A 24 13.96 2.35 5.65
C ASN A 24 13.79 3.83 5.30
N MET A 25 12.60 4.20 4.80
CA MET A 25 12.21 5.54 4.37
C MET A 25 10.76 5.79 4.80
N GLU A 26 10.40 7.06 4.98
CA GLU A 26 9.01 7.47 5.13
C GLU A 26 8.31 7.27 3.78
N MET A 27 7.26 6.46 3.75
CA MET A 27 6.60 6.03 2.51
C MET A 27 5.15 6.50 2.42
N THR A 28 4.58 7.12 3.46
CA THR A 28 3.22 7.64 3.39
C THR A 28 3.13 8.85 2.46
N THR A 29 4.23 9.57 2.26
CA THR A 29 4.36 10.66 1.29
C THR A 29 4.75 10.21 -0.12
N ALA A 30 5.16 8.96 -0.33
CA ALA A 30 5.53 8.44 -1.65
C ALA A 30 4.35 8.54 -2.63
N GLU A 31 4.61 8.95 -3.87
CA GLU A 31 3.57 9.05 -4.89
C GLU A 31 3.59 7.85 -5.84
N GLY A 32 2.44 7.18 -5.99
CA GLY A 32 2.27 6.04 -6.89
C GLY A 32 1.41 6.42 -8.10
N THR A 33 1.92 6.15 -9.30
CA THR A 33 1.14 6.24 -10.55
C THR A 33 0.43 4.91 -10.83
N CYS A 34 -0.90 4.92 -10.91
CA CYS A 34 -1.69 3.73 -11.20
C CYS A 34 -1.40 3.17 -12.60
N GLY A 35 -1.06 1.87 -12.70
CA GLY A 35 -0.85 1.21 -13.99
C GLY A 35 -2.09 1.14 -14.88
N GLY A 36 -3.30 1.14 -14.29
CA GLY A 36 -4.57 0.99 -15.00
C GLY A 36 -5.17 2.32 -15.48
N CYS A 37 -5.36 3.29 -14.58
CA CYS A 37 -6.01 4.56 -14.92
C CYS A 37 -5.03 5.75 -15.02
N GLY A 38 -3.76 5.58 -14.65
CA GLY A 38 -2.77 6.66 -14.66
C GLY A 38 -2.88 7.67 -13.52
N ALA A 39 -3.88 7.56 -12.63
CA ALA A 39 -4.00 8.47 -11.49
C ALA A 39 -2.78 8.40 -10.56
N VAL A 40 -2.28 9.57 -10.17
CA VAL A 40 -1.19 9.73 -9.19
C VAL A 40 -1.81 9.94 -7.81
N ASN A 41 -1.42 9.11 -6.84
CA ASN A 41 -1.90 9.23 -5.46
C ASN A 41 -0.74 9.01 -4.49
N ALA A 42 -0.69 9.80 -3.43
CA ALA A 42 0.17 9.50 -2.28
C ALA A 42 -0.22 8.14 -1.69
N VAL A 43 0.77 7.30 -1.38
CA VAL A 43 0.62 5.99 -0.74
C VAL A 43 -0.08 6.12 0.61
N GLY A 44 0.02 7.26 1.29
CA GLY A 44 -0.72 7.57 2.51
C GLY A 44 -2.22 7.78 2.32
N ARG A 45 -2.74 8.04 1.11
CA ARG A 45 -4.18 8.30 0.83
C ARG A 45 -4.93 7.15 0.17
N VAL A 46 -4.31 5.98 0.09
CA VAL A 46 -4.90 4.80 -0.55
C VAL A 46 -5.75 4.00 0.43
N ASP A 47 -6.77 3.32 -0.09
CA ASP A 47 -7.56 2.38 0.69
C ASP A 47 -6.74 1.14 1.00
N VAL A 48 -6.45 0.92 2.28
CA VAL A 48 -5.74 -0.23 2.81
C VAL A 48 -6.73 -1.21 3.41
N TYR A 49 -6.67 -2.44 2.92
CA TYR A 49 -7.44 -3.55 3.47
C TYR A 49 -6.48 -4.47 4.23
N VAL A 50 -6.67 -4.59 5.54
CA VAL A 50 -5.79 -5.32 6.49
C VAL A 50 -6.28 -6.72 6.87
N ASN A 51 -7.39 -7.21 6.28
CA ASN A 51 -8.02 -8.50 6.65
C ASN A 51 -7.80 -9.67 5.66
N ALA A 52 -6.85 -9.54 4.73
CA ALA A 52 -6.37 -10.65 3.90
C ALA A 52 -5.00 -11.14 4.45
N PRO A 53 -4.39 -12.26 4.00
CA PRO A 53 -3.08 -12.72 4.50
C PRO A 53 -1.89 -11.77 4.22
N GLY A 54 -2.16 -10.48 3.99
CA GLY A 54 -1.25 -9.37 3.78
C GLY A 54 -2.01 -8.05 3.65
N THR A 55 -1.26 -6.96 3.52
CA THR A 55 -1.76 -5.61 3.26
C THR A 55 -2.02 -5.44 1.78
N VAL A 56 -3.22 -5.02 1.39
CA VAL A 56 -3.56 -4.69 0.00
C VAL A 56 -3.92 -3.23 -0.14
N VAL A 57 -3.25 -2.56 -1.09
CA VAL A 57 -3.45 -1.16 -1.44
C VAL A 57 -4.17 -1.07 -2.78
N ARG A 58 -5.27 -0.31 -2.84
CA ARG A 58 -6.03 -0.09 -4.07
C ARG A 58 -6.03 1.37 -4.50
N CYS A 59 -6.10 1.58 -5.81
CA CYS A 59 -6.29 2.89 -6.41
C CYS A 59 -7.70 3.42 -6.04
N PRO A 60 -7.82 4.60 -5.41
CA PRO A 60 -9.12 5.14 -5.06
C PRO A 60 -9.96 5.53 -6.29
N ALA A 61 -9.32 5.80 -7.43
CA ALA A 61 -10.00 6.20 -8.66
C ALA A 61 -10.63 5.03 -9.42
N CYS A 62 -9.96 3.87 -9.47
CA CYS A 62 -10.42 2.73 -10.30
C CYS A 62 -10.48 1.37 -9.58
N GLY A 63 -10.09 1.31 -8.31
CA GLY A 63 -10.10 0.08 -7.51
C GLY A 63 -9.01 -0.95 -7.86
N GLN A 64 -8.15 -0.66 -8.84
CA GLN A 64 -7.00 -1.52 -9.20
C GLN A 64 -6.10 -1.74 -7.99
N VAL A 65 -5.65 -2.97 -7.78
CA VAL A 65 -4.63 -3.27 -6.76
C VAL A 65 -3.29 -2.68 -7.21
N LEU A 66 -2.77 -1.74 -6.44
CA LEU A 66 -1.51 -1.06 -6.71
C LEU A 66 -0.34 -1.79 -6.04
N MET A 67 -0.53 -2.19 -4.78
CA MET A 67 0.52 -2.82 -3.98
C MET A 67 -0.05 -3.94 -3.09
N ARG A 68 0.73 -5.00 -2.90
CA ARG A 68 0.45 -6.06 -1.91
C ARG A 68 1.69 -6.31 -1.08
N ILE A 69 1.55 -6.38 0.24
CA ILE A 69 2.63 -6.72 1.17
C ILE A 69 2.21 -7.92 2.00
N VAL A 70 3.00 -8.99 1.95
CA VAL A 70 2.82 -10.18 2.79
C VAL A 70 4.06 -10.36 3.66
N ARG A 71 3.85 -10.56 4.96
CA ARG A 71 4.91 -10.89 5.92
C ARG A 71 4.74 -12.33 6.41
N GLY A 72 5.79 -13.14 6.33
CA GLY A 72 5.74 -14.51 6.83
C GLY A 72 7.10 -15.20 6.83
N ARG A 73 7.34 -16.08 7.81
CA ARG A 73 8.59 -16.86 7.93
C ARG A 73 9.86 -16.00 7.85
N GLY A 74 9.85 -14.82 8.46
CA GLY A 74 10.98 -13.88 8.46
C GLY A 74 11.26 -13.20 7.12
N ARG A 75 10.31 -13.24 6.17
CA ARG A 75 10.44 -12.65 4.83
C ARG A 75 9.29 -11.71 4.53
N TYR A 76 9.57 -10.76 3.64
CA TYR A 76 8.59 -9.88 3.02
C TYR A 76 8.44 -10.23 1.54
N TRP A 77 7.20 -10.26 1.07
CA TRP A 77 6.87 -10.26 -0.35
C TRP A 77 6.11 -8.99 -0.66
N ILE A 78 6.60 -8.24 -1.66
CA ILE A 78 6.03 -6.96 -2.07
C ILE A 78 5.77 -7.06 -3.57
N ASP A 79 4.51 -6.92 -3.94
CA ASP A 79 4.08 -6.82 -5.32
C ASP A 79 3.72 -5.36 -5.63
N LEU A 80 4.39 -4.78 -6.63
CA LEU A 80 4.17 -3.42 -7.13
C LEU A 80 3.71 -3.42 -8.60
N SER A 81 3.32 -4.58 -9.16
CA SER A 81 2.95 -4.71 -10.57
C SER A 81 1.79 -3.80 -11.01
N GLY A 82 0.95 -3.37 -10.06
CA GLY A 82 -0.13 -2.42 -10.29
C GLY A 82 0.30 -0.95 -10.31
N ILE A 83 1.55 -0.65 -9.94
CA ILE A 83 2.15 0.69 -9.96
C ILE A 83 3.03 0.81 -11.19
N ARG A 84 2.79 1.86 -12.00
CA ARG A 84 3.62 2.17 -13.16
C ARG A 84 4.91 2.86 -12.76
N CYS A 85 4.81 3.79 -11.82
CA CYS A 85 5.94 4.57 -11.30
C CYS A 85 5.70 4.81 -9.82
N LEU A 86 6.74 4.65 -9.02
CA LEU A 86 6.75 4.99 -7.60
C LEU A 86 7.84 6.04 -7.38
N GLU A 87 7.43 7.23 -6.98
CA GLU A 87 8.34 8.32 -6.64
C GLU A 87 8.60 8.32 -5.14
N LEU A 88 9.87 8.43 -4.78
CA LEU A 88 10.36 8.50 -3.40
C LEU A 88 11.16 9.78 -3.25
N ILE A 89 10.94 10.51 -2.16
CA ILE A 89 11.73 11.69 -1.81
C ILE A 89 12.96 11.22 -1.02
N GLU A 90 14.15 11.60 -1.47
CA GLU A 90 15.38 11.28 -0.77
C GLU A 90 15.43 11.95 0.62
N PRO A 91 15.82 11.23 1.69
CA PRO A 91 15.87 11.81 3.03
C PRO A 91 16.87 12.98 3.09
N GLY A 92 16.41 14.16 3.51
CA GLY A 92 17.26 15.34 3.71
C GLY A 92 17.35 16.32 2.53
N THR A 93 16.50 16.14 1.51
CA THR A 93 16.21 17.16 0.48
C THR A 93 14.99 17.98 0.88
#